data_AF-A0A535EMI1-F1
#
_entry.id   AF-A0A535EMI1-F1
#
_cell.length_a   1.000
_cell.length_b   1.000
_cell.length_c   1.000
_cell.angle_alpha   90.00
_cell.angle_beta   90.00
_cell.angle_gamma   90.00
#
_symmetry.space_group_name_H-M   'P 1'
#
loop_
_entity.id
_entity.type
_entity.pdbx_description
1 polymer ?
#
loop_
_entity_poly.entity_id
_entity_poly.type
_entity_poly.pdbx_seq_one_letter_code
_entity_poly.pdbx_strand_id
1 'polypeptide(L)'
;METTRSRRGNQPRPLGGRRFGLLLALAAILLVGIIGWLSLTGRLAGLQYANVPIVHPYPPAGYVVNPFTGDARDLVKAADAQQVKSDLLRDGDLQLAAFAQGSTAVLPQTATGNYLAKLNQTVAANNAQGVVYREQHHLDSVVVGRLPDPNAPTSIVWCVEERGSGQSAYVSKSNGQTLSSYRFRSQAKFWLTRVGDRYLVADADVSVTRES
;
A
#
# COMPACT_ATOMS: atom_id res chain seq x y z
N MET A 1 -33.59 68.60 67.26
CA MET A 1 -32.20 68.13 67.06
C MET A 1 -32.27 66.68 66.65
N GLU A 2 -32.26 66.44 65.34
CA GLU A 2 -32.31 65.12 64.70
C GLU A 2 -30.90 64.51 64.69
N THR A 3 -30.76 63.27 65.15
CA THR A 3 -29.56 62.46 64.96
C THR A 3 -29.90 61.28 64.07
N THR A 4 -29.47 61.39 62.82
CA THR A 4 -29.62 60.42 61.74
C THR A 4 -28.79 59.17 61.98
N ARG A 5 -29.45 58.01 61.96
CA ARG A 5 -28.86 56.67 62.11
C ARG A 5 -28.29 56.22 60.76
N SER A 6 -26.97 56.23 60.59
CA SER A 6 -26.30 55.77 59.37
C SER A 6 -26.36 54.24 59.24
N ARG A 7 -27.06 53.77 58.20
CA ARG A 7 -27.28 52.37 57.84
C ARG A 7 -26.03 51.86 57.10
N ARG A 8 -25.19 51.03 57.73
CA ARG A 8 -24.05 50.38 57.05
C ARG A 8 -24.57 49.49 55.92
N GLY A 9 -24.17 49.82 54.70
CA GLY A 9 -24.41 49.02 53.51
C GLY A 9 -23.72 47.65 53.59
N ASN A 10 -24.48 46.62 53.24
CA ASN A 10 -23.99 45.26 53.07
C ASN A 10 -23.30 45.20 51.70
N GLN A 11 -21.96 45.26 51.66
CA GLN A 11 -21.23 45.02 50.41
C GLN A 11 -21.22 43.52 50.10
N PRO A 12 -21.62 43.09 48.89
CA PRO A 12 -21.40 41.71 48.47
C PRO A 12 -19.90 41.46 48.36
N ARG A 13 -19.40 40.47 49.11
CA ARG A 13 -18.02 39.99 48.97
C ARG A 13 -17.81 39.47 47.55
N PRO A 14 -16.77 39.88 46.81
CA PRO A 14 -16.47 39.29 45.52
C PRO A 14 -16.02 37.84 45.73
N LEU A 15 -16.93 36.90 45.47
CA LEU A 15 -16.60 35.49 45.31
C LEU A 15 -15.79 35.34 44.02
N GLY A 16 -14.53 34.90 44.13
CA GLY A 16 -13.98 34.00 43.13
C GLY A 16 -12.83 34.47 42.21
N GLY A 17 -12.34 35.71 42.28
CA GLY A 17 -11.29 36.18 41.34
C GLY A 17 -9.96 35.42 41.40
N ARG A 18 -9.50 35.04 42.60
CA ARG A 18 -8.22 34.32 42.79
C ARG A 18 -8.25 32.87 42.32
N ARG A 19 -9.37 32.17 42.47
CA ARG A 19 -9.49 30.76 42.06
C ARG A 19 -9.67 30.63 40.56
N PHE A 20 -10.43 31.54 39.94
CA PHE A 20 -10.54 31.60 38.47
C PHE A 20 -9.21 31.98 37.82
N GLY A 21 -8.48 32.97 38.36
CA GLY A 21 -7.16 33.33 37.85
C GLY A 21 -6.12 32.21 37.99
N LEU A 22 -6.13 31.48 39.11
CA LEU A 22 -5.26 30.33 39.32
C LEU A 22 -5.60 29.17 38.37
N LEU A 23 -6.89 28.88 38.15
CA LEU A 23 -7.33 27.84 37.23
C LEU A 23 -6.95 28.15 35.78
N LEU A 24 -7.10 29.42 35.35
CA LEU A 24 -6.67 29.86 34.03
C LEU A 24 -5.14 29.79 33.85
N ALA A 25 -4.39 30.18 34.88
CA ALA A 25 -2.93 30.09 34.86
C ALA A 25 -2.45 28.63 34.80
N LEU A 26 -3.06 27.73 35.58
CA LEU A 26 -2.76 26.30 35.56
C LEU A 26 -3.14 25.67 34.21
N ALA A 27 -4.28 26.03 33.63
CA ALA A 27 -4.68 25.58 32.31
C ALA A 27 -3.68 26.04 31.22
N ALA A 28 -3.22 27.29 31.27
CA ALA A 28 -2.23 27.82 30.34
C ALA A 28 -0.87 27.11 30.47
N ILE A 29 -0.40 26.88 31.70
CA ILE A 29 0.86 26.15 31.96
C ILE A 29 0.75 24.70 31.47
N LEU A 30 -0.38 24.04 31.71
CA LEU A 30 -0.63 22.69 31.21
C LEU A 30 -0.62 22.66 29.68
N LEU A 31 -1.24 23.65 29.03
CA LEU A 31 -1.30 23.75 27.58
C LEU A 31 0.09 23.97 26.97
N VAL A 32 0.90 24.85 27.56
CA VAL A 32 2.30 25.09 27.15
C VAL A 32 3.16 23.86 27.41
N GLY A 33 2.96 23.15 28.53
CA GLY A 33 3.66 21.89 28.83
C GLY A 33 3.33 20.78 27.84
N ILE A 34 2.06 20.64 27.47
CA ILE A 34 1.60 19.69 26.44
C ILE A 34 2.19 20.07 25.08
N ILE A 35 2.13 21.33 24.68
CA ILE A 35 2.71 21.80 23.41
C ILE A 35 4.23 21.58 23.41
N GLY A 36 4.94 21.92 24.48
CA GLY A 36 6.37 21.70 24.62
C GLY A 36 6.74 20.22 24.52
N TRP A 37 5.97 19.34 25.17
CA TRP A 37 6.13 17.89 25.07
C TRP A 37 5.84 17.36 23.65
N LEU A 38 4.78 17.85 22.99
CA LEU A 38 4.45 17.48 21.62
C LEU A 38 5.49 18.02 20.61
N SER A 39 6.09 19.18 20.88
CA SER A 39 7.21 19.73 20.10
C SER A 39 8.44 18.84 20.21
N LEU A 40 8.83 18.49 21.44
CA LEU A 40 10.01 17.65 21.70
C LEU A 40 9.89 16.24 21.12
N THR A 41 8.67 15.70 21.07
CA THR A 41 8.38 14.39 20.49
C THR A 41 8.09 14.42 18.98
N GLY A 42 8.14 15.60 18.34
CA GLY A 42 7.80 15.77 16.93
C GLY A 42 6.33 15.55 16.59
N ARG A 43 5.47 15.29 17.59
CA ARG A 43 4.03 15.00 17.41
C ARG A 43 3.23 16.19 16.89
N LEU A 44 3.70 17.42 17.11
CA LEU A 44 3.10 18.61 16.47
C LEU A 44 3.20 18.56 14.94
N ALA A 45 4.32 18.06 14.39
CA ALA A 45 4.49 17.89 12.95
C ALA A 45 3.63 16.76 12.38
N GLY A 46 3.06 15.88 13.22
CA GLY A 46 2.11 14.85 12.82
C GLY A 46 0.67 15.34 12.72
N LEU A 47 0.33 16.47 13.34
CA LEU A 47 -1.03 17.04 13.34
C LEU A 47 -1.50 17.47 11.94
N GLN A 48 -0.57 17.82 11.05
CA GLN A 48 -0.90 18.13 9.64
C GLN A 48 -1.43 16.92 8.85
N TYR A 49 -1.21 15.71 9.38
CA TYR A 49 -1.72 14.45 8.83
C TYR A 49 -2.94 13.93 9.59
N ALA A 50 -3.42 14.67 10.60
CA ALA A 50 -4.66 14.34 11.28
C ALA A 50 -5.83 14.59 10.33
N ASN A 51 -6.66 13.58 10.12
CA ASN A 51 -7.85 13.73 9.29
C ASN A 51 -8.85 14.66 10.00
N VAL A 52 -8.99 15.90 9.52
CA VAL A 52 -10.03 16.83 9.95
C VAL A 52 -11.04 16.93 8.80
N PRO A 53 -12.16 16.17 8.84
CA PRO A 53 -13.00 15.86 7.68
C PRO A 53 -13.60 17.04 6.90
N ILE A 54 -13.47 18.26 7.42
CA ILE A 54 -14.04 19.50 6.85
C ILE A 54 -12.95 20.56 6.58
N VAL A 55 -11.84 20.55 7.32
CA VAL A 55 -10.85 21.65 7.31
C VAL A 55 -9.56 21.20 6.60
N HIS A 56 -9.12 19.97 6.84
CA HIS A 56 -7.93 19.38 6.24
C HIS A 56 -8.12 17.86 6.14
N PRO A 57 -8.89 17.36 5.15
CA PRO A 57 -9.01 15.92 4.94
C PRO A 57 -7.62 15.35 4.59
N TYR A 58 -7.22 14.32 5.33
CA TYR A 58 -5.95 13.63 5.10
C TYR A 58 -6.17 12.12 4.94
N PRO A 59 -5.62 11.49 3.89
CA PRO A 59 -4.88 12.09 2.76
C PRO A 59 -5.73 13.04 1.89
N PRO A 60 -5.11 13.90 1.07
CA PRO A 60 -5.82 14.71 0.08
C PRO A 60 -6.64 13.82 -0.88
N ALA A 61 -7.72 14.37 -1.42
CA ALA A 61 -8.58 13.65 -2.37
C ALA A 61 -7.77 13.10 -3.55
N GLY A 62 -7.99 11.82 -3.88
CA GLY A 62 -7.27 11.12 -4.95
C GLY A 62 -5.92 10.53 -4.54
N TYR A 63 -5.52 10.65 -3.27
CA TYR A 63 -4.30 10.06 -2.73
C TYR A 63 -4.61 9.07 -1.60
N VAL A 64 -3.72 8.09 -1.43
CA VAL A 64 -3.73 7.14 -0.31
C VAL A 64 -2.31 7.02 0.24
N VAL A 65 -2.18 6.66 1.51
CA VAL A 65 -0.87 6.33 2.11
C VAL A 65 -0.31 5.10 1.43
N ASN A 66 0.98 5.13 1.10
CA ASN A 66 1.67 4.00 0.51
C ASN A 66 1.61 2.80 1.48
N PRO A 67 0.99 1.68 1.09
CA PRO A 67 0.79 0.55 2.00
C PRO A 67 2.09 -0.16 2.41
N PHE A 68 3.19 0.05 1.68
CA PHE A 68 4.48 -0.58 2.01
C PHE A 68 5.27 0.15 3.09
N THR A 69 5.05 1.46 3.26
CA THR A 69 5.76 2.26 4.27
C THR A 69 4.86 2.56 5.47
N GLY A 70 3.56 2.77 5.25
CA GLY A 70 2.62 3.23 6.28
C GLY A 70 2.93 4.64 6.78
N ASP A 71 3.90 5.34 6.18
CA ASP A 71 4.24 6.70 6.53
C ASP A 71 3.20 7.63 5.92
N ALA A 72 2.52 8.40 6.77
CA ALA A 72 1.54 9.39 6.34
C ALA A 72 2.09 10.31 5.25
N ARG A 73 3.40 10.62 5.25
CA ARG A 73 4.06 11.50 4.26
C ARG A 73 4.20 10.91 2.87
N ASP A 74 4.19 9.58 2.79
CA ASP A 74 4.40 8.85 1.55
C ASP A 74 3.06 8.53 0.91
N LEU A 75 2.62 9.44 0.05
CA LEU A 75 1.33 9.34 -0.62
C LEU A 75 1.49 8.87 -2.06
N VAL A 76 0.59 7.97 -2.48
CA VAL A 76 0.45 7.52 -3.86
C VAL A 76 -0.89 7.97 -4.43
N LYS A 77 -0.91 8.32 -5.71
CA LYS A 77 -2.15 8.62 -6.43
C LYS A 77 -2.97 7.34 -6.56
N ALA A 78 -4.21 7.38 -6.09
CA ALA A 78 -5.13 6.24 -6.12
C ALA A 78 -5.41 5.78 -7.56
N ALA A 79 -5.53 6.73 -8.51
CA ALA A 79 -5.75 6.42 -9.92
C ALA A 79 -4.57 5.66 -10.54
N ASP A 80 -3.34 6.10 -10.29
CA ASP A 80 -2.13 5.43 -10.80
C ASP A 80 -2.00 4.02 -10.20
N ALA A 81 -2.24 3.87 -8.89
CA ALA A 81 -2.22 2.56 -8.23
C ALA A 81 -3.29 1.61 -8.79
N GLN A 82 -4.49 2.13 -9.08
CA GLN A 82 -5.55 1.35 -9.71
C GLN A 82 -5.18 0.94 -11.14
N GLN A 83 -4.53 1.82 -11.91
CA GLN A 83 -4.04 1.49 -13.25
C GLN A 83 -2.97 0.38 -13.18
N VAL A 84 -1.97 0.51 -12.32
CA VAL A 84 -0.92 -0.51 -12.10
C VAL A 84 -1.54 -1.86 -11.75
N LYS A 85 -2.52 -1.88 -10.84
CA LYS A 85 -3.27 -3.09 -10.50
C LYS A 85 -3.95 -3.72 -11.72
N SER A 86 -4.69 -2.90 -12.47
CA SER A 86 -5.45 -3.38 -13.64
C SER A 86 -4.54 -3.89 -14.76
N ASP A 87 -3.39 -3.24 -14.96
CA ASP A 87 -2.40 -3.65 -15.95
C ASP A 87 -1.79 -5.01 -15.56
N LEU A 88 -1.39 -5.20 -14.30
CA LEU A 88 -0.85 -6.48 -13.82
C LEU A 88 -1.85 -7.63 -13.98
N LEU A 89 -3.10 -7.47 -13.55
CA LEU A 89 -4.09 -8.55 -13.59
C LEU A 89 -4.37 -8.99 -15.03
N ARG A 90 -4.53 -8.04 -15.95
CA ARG A 90 -4.69 -8.37 -17.38
C ARG A 90 -3.46 -9.08 -17.93
N ASP A 91 -2.28 -8.60 -17.58
CA ASP A 91 -1.01 -9.15 -18.08
C ASP A 91 -0.75 -10.56 -17.53
N GLY A 92 -1.15 -10.83 -16.29
CA GLY A 92 -1.12 -12.17 -15.69
C GLY A 92 -1.96 -13.18 -16.47
N ASP A 93 -3.19 -12.84 -16.84
CA ASP A 93 -4.05 -13.73 -17.66
C ASP A 93 -3.41 -14.05 -19.02
N LEU A 94 -2.80 -13.06 -19.67
CA LEU A 94 -2.09 -13.24 -20.94
C LEU A 94 -0.84 -14.10 -20.78
N GLN A 95 -0.08 -13.93 -19.69
CA GLN A 95 1.09 -14.75 -19.38
C GLN A 95 0.68 -16.21 -19.11
N LEU A 96 -0.37 -16.44 -18.32
CA LEU A 96 -0.89 -17.79 -18.06
C LEU A 96 -1.36 -18.47 -19.35
N ALA A 97 -2.05 -17.74 -20.24
CA ALA A 97 -2.42 -18.24 -21.56
C ALA A 97 -1.20 -18.60 -22.42
N ALA A 98 -0.15 -17.76 -22.40
CA ALA A 98 1.11 -18.00 -23.10
C ALA A 98 1.81 -19.29 -22.61
N PHE A 99 1.85 -19.52 -21.30
CA PHE A 99 2.36 -20.75 -20.69
C PHE A 99 1.55 -21.99 -21.07
N ALA A 100 0.21 -21.88 -21.06
CA ALA A 100 -0.68 -22.98 -21.42
C ALA A 100 -0.58 -23.36 -22.91
N GLN A 101 -0.21 -22.41 -23.77
CA GLN A 101 0.07 -22.63 -25.19
C GLN A 101 1.52 -23.02 -25.47
N GLY A 102 2.44 -22.77 -24.53
CA GLY A 102 3.88 -22.90 -24.74
C GLY A 102 4.42 -21.93 -25.80
N SER A 103 3.87 -20.72 -25.86
CA SER A 103 4.21 -19.68 -26.84
C SER A 103 4.68 -18.41 -26.14
N THR A 104 5.67 -17.72 -26.72
CA THR A 104 6.21 -16.47 -26.16
C THR A 104 5.68 -15.21 -26.85
N ALA A 105 4.83 -15.35 -27.88
CA ALA A 105 4.47 -14.27 -28.79
C ALA A 105 3.85 -13.03 -28.11
N VAL A 106 3.06 -13.25 -27.04
CA VAL A 106 2.37 -12.17 -26.31
C VAL A 106 3.19 -11.64 -25.12
N LEU A 107 4.24 -12.34 -24.69
CA LEU A 107 4.98 -11.98 -23.47
C LEU A 107 5.60 -10.58 -23.51
N PRO A 108 6.18 -10.09 -24.64
CA PRO A 108 6.71 -8.72 -24.72
C PRO A 108 5.67 -7.62 -24.51
N GLN A 109 4.37 -7.94 -24.59
CA GLN A 109 3.28 -6.99 -24.35
C GLN A 109 2.86 -6.92 -22.88
N THR A 110 3.40 -7.81 -22.05
CA THR A 110 3.01 -8.02 -20.64
C THR A 110 4.18 -7.83 -19.67
N ALA A 111 5.40 -7.97 -20.17
CA ALA A 111 6.62 -7.97 -19.38
C ALA A 111 7.77 -7.31 -20.14
N THR A 112 8.75 -6.82 -19.39
CA THR A 112 10.00 -6.25 -19.91
C THR A 112 11.17 -6.67 -19.03
N GLY A 113 12.39 -6.27 -19.40
CA GLY A 113 13.59 -6.45 -18.59
C GLY A 113 13.86 -7.90 -18.17
N ASN A 114 14.29 -8.07 -16.92
CA ASN A 114 14.68 -9.37 -16.36
C ASN A 114 13.49 -10.34 -16.30
N TYR A 115 12.29 -9.84 -16.02
CA TYR A 115 11.10 -10.67 -15.93
C TYR A 115 10.75 -11.30 -17.29
N LEU A 116 10.78 -10.52 -18.38
CA LEU A 116 10.54 -11.06 -19.73
C LEU A 116 11.55 -12.15 -20.10
N ALA A 117 12.83 -11.96 -19.75
CA ALA A 117 13.86 -12.97 -19.97
C ALA A 117 13.55 -14.28 -19.21
N LYS A 118 13.17 -14.19 -17.94
CA LYS A 118 12.76 -15.35 -17.10
C LYS A 118 11.54 -16.08 -17.70
N LEU A 119 10.53 -15.36 -18.17
CA LEU A 119 9.34 -15.94 -18.79
C LEU A 119 9.69 -16.71 -20.08
N ASN A 120 10.45 -16.07 -20.98
CA ASN A 120 10.89 -16.69 -22.23
C ASN A 120 11.72 -17.97 -21.98
N GLN A 121 12.63 -17.92 -21.02
CA GLN A 121 13.44 -19.08 -20.63
C GLN A 121 12.57 -20.22 -20.09
N THR A 122 11.56 -19.91 -19.27
CA THR A 122 10.65 -20.91 -18.71
C THR A 122 9.81 -21.59 -19.81
N VAL A 123 9.26 -20.82 -20.75
CA VAL A 123 8.52 -21.38 -21.89
C VAL A 123 9.43 -22.25 -22.75
N ALA A 124 10.66 -21.80 -23.04
CA ALA A 124 11.63 -22.59 -23.80
C ALA A 124 12.00 -23.91 -23.10
N ALA A 125 12.23 -23.88 -21.78
CA ALA A 125 12.53 -25.06 -20.98
C ALA A 125 11.38 -26.07 -20.98
N ASN A 126 10.13 -25.60 -20.79
CA ASN A 126 8.95 -26.45 -20.85
C ASN A 126 8.77 -27.08 -22.25
N ASN A 127 8.98 -26.29 -23.31
CA ASN A 127 8.91 -26.80 -24.68
C ASN A 127 9.99 -27.86 -24.95
N ALA A 128 11.22 -27.67 -24.45
CA ALA A 128 12.29 -28.66 -24.57
C ALA A 128 11.97 -29.97 -23.84
N GLN A 129 11.17 -29.91 -22.76
CA GLN A 129 10.66 -31.07 -22.03
C GLN A 129 9.38 -31.66 -22.65
N GLY A 130 8.85 -31.08 -23.72
CA GLY A 130 7.62 -31.53 -24.35
C GLY A 130 6.36 -31.28 -23.51
N VAL A 131 6.38 -30.28 -22.62
CA VAL A 131 5.27 -29.95 -21.72
C VAL A 131 4.80 -28.51 -21.86
N VAL A 132 3.58 -28.24 -21.42
CA VAL A 132 3.05 -26.90 -21.14
C VAL A 132 2.68 -26.78 -19.68
N TYR A 133 2.74 -25.56 -19.16
CA TYR A 133 2.37 -25.25 -17.79
C TYR A 133 0.97 -24.64 -17.76
N ARG A 134 0.10 -25.18 -16.91
CA ARG A 134 -1.22 -24.63 -16.64
C ARG A 134 -1.31 -24.28 -15.18
N GLU A 135 -1.93 -23.14 -14.90
CA GLU A 135 -2.14 -22.68 -13.54
C GLU A 135 -3.56 -22.14 -13.40
N GLN A 136 -4.18 -22.43 -12.28
CA GLN A 136 -5.38 -21.79 -11.80
C GLN A 136 -5.02 -21.08 -10.50
N HIS A 137 -5.26 -19.77 -10.47
CA HIS A 137 -4.89 -18.92 -9.37
C HIS A 137 -6.14 -18.33 -8.70
N HIS A 138 -6.11 -18.30 -7.38
CA HIS A 138 -7.04 -17.59 -6.52
C HIS A 138 -6.29 -16.54 -5.72
N LEU A 139 -6.61 -15.27 -5.98
CA LEU A 139 -6.02 -14.13 -5.29
C LEU A 139 -6.72 -13.91 -3.94
N ASP A 140 -5.95 -14.07 -2.85
CA ASP A 140 -6.41 -13.76 -1.49
C ASP A 140 -6.27 -12.26 -1.21
N SER A 141 -5.19 -11.64 -1.69
CA SER A 141 -4.95 -10.21 -1.51
C SER A 141 -4.07 -9.63 -2.62
N VAL A 142 -4.34 -8.37 -2.97
CA VAL A 142 -3.51 -7.58 -3.88
C VAL A 142 -3.29 -6.20 -3.24
N VAL A 143 -2.03 -5.87 -2.97
CA VAL A 143 -1.59 -4.60 -2.40
C VAL A 143 -0.74 -3.86 -3.42
N VAL A 144 -1.07 -2.60 -3.70
CA VAL A 144 -0.37 -1.78 -4.70
C VAL A 144 0.16 -0.51 -4.06
N GLY A 145 1.41 -0.19 -4.32
CA GLY A 145 2.08 0.97 -3.75
C GLY A 145 3.44 1.21 -4.39
N ARG A 146 4.25 2.02 -3.71
CA ARG A 146 5.62 2.26 -4.14
C ARG A 146 6.60 1.49 -3.27
N LEU A 147 7.40 0.65 -3.89
CA LEU A 147 8.50 -0.06 -3.26
C LEU A 147 9.61 -0.20 -4.32
N PRO A 148 10.79 0.41 -4.11
CA PRO A 148 11.90 0.28 -5.05
C PRO A 148 12.28 -1.17 -5.31
N ASP A 149 12.54 -1.51 -6.56
CA ASP A 149 13.11 -2.80 -6.94
C ASP A 149 14.54 -2.92 -6.36
N PRO A 150 14.87 -3.98 -5.60
CA PRO A 150 16.24 -4.23 -5.14
C PRO A 150 17.28 -4.24 -6.26
N ASN A 151 16.89 -4.66 -7.47
CA ASN A 151 17.79 -4.76 -8.63
C ASN A 151 17.83 -3.48 -9.48
N ALA A 152 16.89 -2.55 -9.30
CA ALA A 152 16.78 -1.30 -10.06
C ALA A 152 16.10 -0.17 -9.24
N PRO A 153 16.66 0.22 -8.07
CA PRO A 153 15.95 0.99 -7.05
C PRO A 153 15.61 2.43 -7.44
N THR A 154 16.26 2.97 -8.47
CA THR A 154 16.08 4.35 -8.92
C THR A 154 15.12 4.49 -10.10
N SER A 155 14.84 3.42 -10.84
CA SER A 155 14.07 3.45 -12.09
C SER A 155 12.76 2.67 -12.02
N ILE A 156 12.62 1.73 -11.07
CA ILE A 156 11.41 0.91 -10.91
C ILE A 156 10.90 1.04 -9.48
N VAL A 157 9.80 1.77 -9.34
CA VAL A 157 9.27 2.16 -8.03
C VAL A 157 7.86 1.64 -7.75
N TRP A 158 7.11 1.21 -8.77
CA TRP A 158 5.78 0.62 -8.56
C TRP A 158 5.93 -0.85 -8.21
N CYS A 159 5.24 -1.25 -7.14
CA CYS A 159 5.23 -2.62 -6.69
C CYS A 159 3.80 -3.07 -6.42
N VAL A 160 3.52 -4.31 -6.82
CA VAL A 160 2.30 -5.02 -6.46
C VAL A 160 2.70 -6.27 -5.68
N GLU A 161 2.19 -6.38 -4.47
CA GLU A 161 2.28 -7.61 -3.69
C GLU A 161 0.99 -8.41 -3.86
N GLU A 162 1.12 -9.63 -4.35
CA GLU A 162 0.05 -10.60 -4.48
C GLU A 162 0.26 -11.73 -3.48
N ARG A 163 -0.85 -12.15 -2.86
CA ARG A 163 -0.90 -13.41 -2.11
C ARG A 163 -2.07 -14.20 -2.63
N GLY A 164 -1.86 -15.50 -2.77
CA GLY A 164 -2.88 -16.36 -3.29
C GLY A 164 -2.60 -17.82 -3.05
N SER A 165 -3.52 -18.61 -3.55
CA SER A 165 -3.40 -20.05 -3.61
C SER A 165 -3.88 -20.54 -4.96
N GLY A 166 -3.52 -21.76 -5.31
CA GLY A 166 -3.89 -22.28 -6.62
C GLY A 166 -3.51 -23.71 -6.85
N GLN A 167 -3.63 -24.10 -8.11
CA GLN A 167 -3.20 -25.39 -8.60
C GLN A 167 -2.42 -25.20 -9.89
N SER A 168 -1.28 -25.87 -9.96
CA SER A 168 -0.42 -25.92 -11.14
C SER A 168 -0.40 -27.32 -11.71
N ALA A 169 -0.26 -27.44 -13.02
CA ALA A 169 -0.13 -28.70 -13.73
C ALA A 169 0.86 -28.60 -14.89
N TYR A 170 1.69 -29.62 -15.03
CA TYR A 170 2.48 -29.84 -16.24
C TYR A 170 1.76 -30.84 -17.12
N VAL A 171 1.47 -30.43 -18.35
CA VAL A 171 0.68 -31.21 -19.30
C VAL A 171 1.54 -31.54 -20.51
N SER A 172 1.57 -32.81 -20.89
CA SER A 172 2.27 -33.28 -22.08
C SER A 172 1.70 -32.64 -23.35
N LYS A 173 2.57 -32.11 -24.21
CA LYS A 173 2.17 -31.55 -25.52
C LYS A 173 1.76 -32.64 -26.52
N SER A 174 2.24 -33.88 -26.37
CA SER A 174 2.02 -34.93 -27.35
C SER A 174 0.62 -35.54 -27.27
N ASN A 175 0.07 -35.66 -26.07
CA ASN A 175 -1.19 -36.37 -25.82
C ASN A 175 -2.14 -35.64 -24.85
N GLY A 176 -1.77 -34.46 -24.35
CA GLY A 176 -2.61 -33.67 -23.44
C GLY A 176 -2.74 -34.25 -22.02
N GLN A 177 -1.97 -35.28 -21.67
CA GLN A 177 -2.02 -35.90 -20.36
C GLN A 177 -1.35 -35.01 -19.31
N THR A 178 -1.98 -34.85 -18.14
CA THR A 178 -1.34 -34.24 -16.97
C THR A 178 -0.25 -35.19 -16.44
N LEU A 179 1.00 -34.73 -16.47
CA LEU A 179 2.16 -35.48 -15.99
C LEU A 179 2.39 -35.28 -14.49
N SER A 180 2.13 -34.06 -14.01
CA SER A 180 2.17 -33.74 -12.58
C SER A 180 1.26 -32.56 -12.28
N SER A 181 0.76 -32.50 -11.05
CA SER A 181 0.03 -31.36 -10.54
C SER A 181 0.32 -31.17 -9.05
N TYR A 182 0.26 -29.94 -8.57
CA TYR A 182 0.38 -29.62 -7.16
C TYR A 182 -0.49 -28.42 -6.81
N ARG A 183 -0.93 -28.37 -5.56
CA ARG A 183 -1.53 -27.17 -4.98
C ARG A 183 -0.45 -26.28 -4.42
N PHE A 184 -0.70 -24.98 -4.38
CA PHE A 184 0.29 -24.05 -3.86
C PHE A 184 -0.35 -22.90 -3.09
N ARG A 185 0.47 -22.28 -2.25
CA ARG A 185 0.32 -20.90 -1.78
C ARG A 185 1.47 -20.07 -2.29
N SER A 186 1.17 -18.84 -2.67
CA SER A 186 2.14 -17.90 -3.21
C SER A 186 2.14 -16.60 -2.43
N GLN A 187 3.33 -16.01 -2.34
CA GLN A 187 3.52 -14.60 -2.06
C GLN A 187 4.47 -14.08 -3.12
N ALA A 188 4.00 -13.11 -3.90
CA ALA A 188 4.75 -12.55 -5.01
C ALA A 188 4.82 -11.03 -4.89
N LYS A 189 5.97 -10.47 -5.24
CA LYS A 189 6.14 -9.04 -5.50
C LYS A 189 6.50 -8.86 -6.95
N PHE A 190 5.71 -8.04 -7.64
CA PHE A 190 5.94 -7.65 -9.01
C PHE A 190 6.36 -6.18 -9.03
N TRP A 191 7.47 -5.87 -9.67
CA TRP A 191 7.92 -4.50 -9.88
C TRP A 191 7.60 -4.09 -11.30
N LEU A 192 6.85 -2.99 -11.43
CA LEU A 192 6.32 -2.54 -12.70
C LEU A 192 6.93 -1.20 -13.11
N THR A 193 7.19 -1.06 -14.40
CA THR A 193 7.67 0.18 -15.00
C THR A 193 6.72 0.64 -16.10
N ARG A 194 6.68 1.95 -16.34
CA ARG A 194 5.82 2.53 -17.37
C ARG A 194 6.45 2.32 -18.74
N VAL A 195 5.69 1.73 -19.66
CA VAL A 195 6.04 1.52 -21.07
C VAL A 195 4.90 2.07 -21.91
N GLY A 196 5.12 3.23 -22.52
CA GLY A 196 4.05 4.00 -23.18
C GLY A 196 2.96 4.40 -22.18
N ASP A 197 1.72 3.99 -22.46
CA ASP A 197 0.54 4.34 -21.67
C ASP A 197 0.19 3.32 -20.59
N ARG A 198 1.00 2.27 -20.42
CA ARG A 198 0.73 1.15 -19.51
C ARG A 198 1.91 0.82 -18.61
N TYR A 199 1.66 0.02 -17.59
CA TYR A 199 2.68 -0.56 -16.74
C TYR A 199 2.92 -2.02 -17.13
N LEU A 200 4.19 -2.40 -17.31
CA LEU A 200 4.61 -3.78 -17.55
C LEU A 200 5.48 -4.28 -16.41
N VAL A 201 5.43 -5.58 -16.14
CA VAL A 201 6.28 -6.22 -15.13
C VAL A 201 7.71 -6.27 -15.62
N ALA A 202 8.63 -5.68 -14.86
CA ALA A 202 10.05 -5.59 -15.20
C ALA A 202 10.91 -6.54 -14.35
N ASP A 203 10.52 -6.76 -13.10
CA ASP A 203 11.08 -7.80 -12.24
C ASP A 203 10.01 -8.41 -11.33
N ALA A 204 10.30 -9.58 -10.80
CA ALA A 204 9.45 -10.26 -9.83
C ALA A 204 10.27 -11.11 -8.85
N ASP A 205 9.79 -11.14 -7.62
CA ASP A 205 10.21 -12.05 -6.56
C ASP A 205 9.01 -12.90 -6.17
N VAL A 206 9.09 -14.21 -6.37
CA VAL A 206 7.96 -15.13 -6.22
C VAL A 206 8.36 -16.25 -5.28
N SER A 207 7.69 -16.31 -4.14
CA SER A 207 7.82 -17.41 -3.18
C SER A 207 6.60 -18.32 -3.31
N VAL A 208 6.84 -19.61 -3.55
CA VAL A 208 5.80 -20.62 -3.72
C VAL A 208 6.02 -21.75 -2.72
N THR A 209 5.02 -22.01 -1.90
CA THR A 209 4.96 -23.19 -1.03
C THR A 209 4.05 -24.23 -1.68
N ARG A 210 4.60 -25.40 -1.99
CA ARG A 210 3.81 -26.53 -2.50
C ARG A 210 3.10 -27.23 -1.35
N GLU A 211 1.82 -27.47 -1.53
CA GLU A 211 0.99 -28.23 -0.60
C GLU A 211 0.90 -29.68 -1.12
N SER A 212 1.02 -30.63 -0.18
CA SER A 212 0.89 -32.07 -0.42
C SER A 212 -0.56 -32.48 -0.63
#